data_AF-A0A8J4NLS5-F1
#
_entry.id   AF-A0A8J4NLS5-F1
#
_cell.length_a   1.000
_cell.length_b   1.000
_cell.length_c   1.000
_cell.angle_alpha   90.00
_cell.angle_beta   90.00
_cell.angle_gamma   90.00
#
_symmetry.space_group_name_H-M   'P 1'
#
loop_
_entity.id
_entity.type
_entity.pdbx_description
1 polymer ?
#
loop_
_entity_poly.entity_id
_entity_poly.type
_entity_poly.pdbx_seq_one_letter_code
_entity_poly.pdbx_strand_id
1 'polypeptide(L)'
;QDISCLNRDPAKVVVVDCRREAFCLQPYNGLALPRWDGSSDDRALYDLTAFLKTIALSGVEDVRTVLENYALEEDPLAAFKRRRSQLEEEEQQRLAELAQGKKPTGLFLGALAGRLWPRSKQQ
;
A
#
# COMPACT_ATOMS: atom_id res chain seq x y z
N GLN A 1 14.44 -11.12 -18.64
CA GLN A 1 13.79 -12.43 -18.66
C GLN A 1 12.37 -12.23 -19.13
N ASP A 2 11.89 -13.11 -19.99
CA ASP A 2 10.51 -13.08 -20.45
C ASP A 2 9.65 -13.90 -19.49
N ILE A 3 8.77 -13.27 -18.72
CA ILE A 3 7.91 -14.00 -17.77
C ILE A 3 6.70 -14.67 -18.43
N SER A 4 6.42 -14.40 -19.72
CA SER A 4 5.31 -15.04 -20.43
C SER A 4 5.48 -16.57 -20.51
N CYS A 5 6.70 -17.07 -20.39
CA CYS A 5 7.00 -18.50 -20.40
C CYS A 5 6.72 -19.23 -19.08
N LEU A 6 6.40 -18.51 -17.99
CA LEU A 6 6.22 -19.11 -16.66
C LEU A 6 4.89 -19.86 -16.49
N ASN A 7 3.98 -19.77 -17.46
CA ASN A 7 2.61 -20.29 -17.36
C ASN A 7 1.95 -19.86 -16.03
N ARG A 8 2.06 -18.57 -15.73
CA ARG A 8 1.49 -17.89 -14.57
C ARG A 8 0.84 -16.60 -15.04
N ASP A 9 -0.25 -16.22 -14.39
CA ASP A 9 -0.90 -14.94 -14.64
C ASP A 9 0.06 -13.79 -14.28
N PRO A 10 0.44 -12.91 -15.22
CA PRO A 10 1.29 -11.75 -14.94
C PRO A 10 0.73 -10.84 -13.84
N ALA A 11 -0.58 -10.79 -13.62
CA ALA A 11 -1.19 -10.01 -12.53
C ALA A 11 -0.80 -10.53 -11.14
N LYS A 12 -0.21 -11.73 -11.05
CA LYS A 12 0.23 -12.39 -9.81
C LYS A 12 1.74 -12.68 -9.78
N VAL A 13 2.52 -12.13 -10.71
CA VAL A 13 3.96 -12.36 -10.83
C VAL A 13 4.73 -11.08 -10.51
N VAL A 14 5.73 -11.19 -9.64
CA VAL A 14 6.71 -10.14 -9.35
C VAL A 14 8.09 -10.67 -9.69
N VAL A 15 8.85 -9.91 -10.48
CA VAL A 15 10.25 -10.16 -10.80
C VAL A 15 11.10 -9.24 -9.94
N VAL A 16 11.99 -9.82 -9.13
CA VAL A 16 12.93 -9.06 -8.30
C VAL A 16 14.33 -9.25 -8.88
N ASP A 17 14.99 -8.15 -9.22
CA ASP A 17 16.37 -8.17 -9.71
C ASP A 17 17.07 -6.87 -9.29
N CYS A 18 18.40 -6.81 -9.34
CA CYS A 18 19.14 -5.57 -9.12
C CYS A 18 19.33 -4.74 -10.40
N ARG A 19 18.97 -5.31 -11.56
CA ARG A 19 19.10 -4.69 -12.88
C ARG A 19 17.74 -4.50 -13.52
N ARG A 20 17.43 -3.27 -13.95
CA ARG A 20 16.14 -2.96 -14.60
C ARG A 20 15.99 -3.70 -15.94
N GLU A 21 17.10 -4.02 -16.59
CA GLU A 21 17.12 -4.77 -17.85
C GLU A 21 16.60 -6.21 -17.68
N ALA A 22 16.63 -6.75 -16.47
CA ALA A 22 16.18 -8.10 -16.18
C ALA A 22 14.68 -8.30 -16.42
N PHE A 23 13.89 -7.24 -16.47
CA PHE A 23 12.45 -7.28 -16.70
C PHE A 23 12.00 -6.30 -17.80
N CYS A 24 12.89 -5.95 -18.74
CA CYS A 24 12.57 -5.02 -19.82
C CYS A 24 11.40 -5.45 -20.72
N LEU A 25 11.15 -6.77 -20.83
CA LEU A 25 10.03 -7.33 -21.59
C LEU A 25 8.69 -7.20 -20.85
N GLN A 26 8.72 -7.03 -19.53
CA GLN A 26 7.56 -6.86 -18.66
C GLN A 26 7.84 -5.79 -17.60
N PRO A 27 7.96 -4.52 -18.01
CA PRO A 27 8.47 -3.44 -17.16
C PRO A 27 7.62 -3.20 -15.91
N TYR A 28 6.33 -3.54 -15.95
CA TYR A 28 5.37 -3.37 -14.87
C TYR A 28 5.41 -4.49 -13.82
N ASN A 29 6.11 -5.60 -14.10
CA ASN A 29 6.23 -6.73 -13.19
C ASN A 29 7.55 -6.71 -12.39
N GLY A 30 8.43 -5.75 -12.66
CA GLY A 30 9.75 -5.66 -12.06
C GLY A 30 9.79 -4.80 -10.80
N LEU A 31 10.55 -5.27 -9.81
CA LEU A 31 10.99 -4.51 -8.65
C LEU A 31 12.52 -4.52 -8.65
N ALA A 32 13.12 -3.38 -8.99
CA ALA A 32 14.57 -3.22 -8.93
C ALA A 32 15.01 -2.93 -7.49
N LEU A 33 15.92 -3.74 -6.96
CA LEU A 33 16.53 -3.50 -5.64
C LEU A 33 17.97 -3.00 -5.78
N PRO A 34 18.50 -2.26 -4.79
CA PRO A 34 19.92 -1.97 -4.72
C PRO A 34 20.74 -3.26 -4.75
N ARG A 35 21.87 -3.21 -5.46
CA ARG A 35 22.81 -4.34 -5.48
C ARG A 35 23.42 -4.52 -4.09
N TRP A 36 23.38 -5.75 -3.58
CA TRP A 36 24.07 -6.08 -2.34
C TRP A 36 25.58 -5.88 -2.49
N ASP A 37 26.17 -5.15 -1.56
CA ASP A 37 27.58 -4.77 -1.54
C ASP A 37 28.45 -5.72 -0.70
N GLY A 38 27.84 -6.71 -0.02
CA GLY A 38 28.50 -7.63 0.88
C GLY A 38 28.36 -7.27 2.36
N SER A 39 27.69 -6.16 2.70
CA SER A 39 27.48 -5.74 4.08
C SER A 39 26.63 -6.74 4.87
N SER A 40 27.07 -7.06 6.09
CA SER A 40 26.30 -7.89 7.05
C SER A 40 25.15 -7.14 7.71
N ASP A 41 25.17 -5.81 7.64
CA ASP A 41 24.11 -4.95 8.18
C ASP A 41 22.96 -4.76 7.20
N ASP A 42 23.06 -5.30 5.98
CA ASP A 42 22.01 -5.26 4.98
C ASP A 42 20.74 -5.95 5.49
N ARG A 43 19.61 -5.23 5.36
CA ARG A 43 18.27 -5.71 5.71
C ARG A 43 17.32 -5.75 4.51
N ALA A 44 17.81 -5.56 3.28
CA ALA A 44 16.96 -5.40 2.10
C ALA A 44 16.04 -6.60 1.88
N LEU A 45 16.52 -7.83 2.10
CA LEU A 45 15.68 -9.04 1.98
C LEU A 45 14.64 -9.19 3.10
N TYR A 46 14.91 -8.67 4.30
CA TYR A 46 13.93 -8.62 5.38
C TYR A 46 12.81 -7.63 5.03
N ASP A 47 13.19 -6.45 4.53
CA ASP A 47 12.24 -5.42 4.09
C ASP A 47 11.41 -5.88 2.88
N LEU A 48 12.05 -6.54 1.91
CA LEU A 48 11.37 -7.16 0.77
C LEU A 48 10.35 -8.21 1.25
N THR A 49 10.72 -9.02 2.25
CA THR A 49 9.78 -10.00 2.82
C THR A 49 8.55 -9.33 3.39
N ALA A 50 8.70 -8.23 4.11
CA ALA A 50 7.57 -7.46 4.65
C ALA A 50 6.72 -6.85 3.52
N PHE A 51 7.35 -6.32 2.47
CA PHE A 51 6.68 -5.79 1.29
C PHE A 51 5.83 -6.85 0.58
N LEU A 52 6.43 -8.00 0.23
CA LEU A 52 5.74 -9.09 -0.47
C LEU A 52 4.62 -9.70 0.38
N LYS A 53 4.83 -9.87 1.69
CA LYS A 53 3.77 -10.30 2.61
C LYS A 53 2.59 -9.32 2.61
N THR A 54 2.86 -8.01 2.59
CA THR A 54 1.82 -6.99 2.56
C THR A 54 1.00 -7.08 1.26
N ILE A 55 1.65 -7.26 0.11
CA ILE A 55 0.95 -7.48 -1.17
C ILE A 55 0.09 -8.75 -1.12
N ALA A 56 0.65 -9.86 -0.61
CA ALA A 56 -0.06 -11.14 -0.55
C ALA A 56 -1.28 -11.09 0.38
N LEU A 57 -1.20 -10.35 1.49
CA LEU A 57 -2.27 -10.26 2.50
C LEU A 57 -3.29 -9.15 2.23
N SER A 58 -2.95 -8.14 1.43
CA SER A 58 -3.85 -7.02 1.13
C SER A 58 -4.94 -7.35 0.11
N GLY A 59 -4.90 -8.54 -0.50
CA GLY A 59 -5.94 -8.99 -1.44
C GLY A 59 -5.91 -8.24 -2.77
N VAL A 60 -4.77 -7.67 -3.15
CA VAL A 60 -4.61 -6.96 -4.43
C VAL A 60 -4.86 -7.90 -5.60
N GLU A 61 -5.75 -7.49 -6.51
CA GLU A 61 -6.09 -8.26 -7.71
C GLU A 61 -4.94 -8.28 -8.72
N ASP A 62 -4.28 -7.15 -8.94
CA ASP A 62 -3.16 -7.02 -9.86
C ASP A 62 -1.95 -6.35 -9.20
N VAL A 63 -0.88 -7.12 -9.01
CA VAL A 63 0.34 -6.66 -8.34
C VAL A 63 1.03 -5.50 -9.07
N ARG A 64 0.81 -5.37 -10.38
CA ARG A 64 1.44 -4.31 -11.20
C ARG A 64 1.01 -2.92 -10.75
N THR A 65 -0.23 -2.77 -10.30
CA THR A 65 -0.75 -1.50 -9.74
C THR A 65 0.03 -1.05 -8.51
N VAL A 66 0.46 -2.01 -7.68
CA VAL A 66 1.30 -1.72 -6.51
C VAL A 66 2.70 -1.37 -6.96
N LEU A 67 3.30 -2.15 -7.86
CA LEU A 67 4.66 -1.91 -8.33
C LEU A 67 4.82 -0.56 -9.04
N GLU A 68 3.83 -0.13 -9.82
CA GLU A 68 3.79 1.19 -10.46
C GLU A 68 3.89 2.34 -9.45
N ASN A 69 3.25 2.22 -8.27
CA ASN A 69 3.32 3.21 -7.20
C ASN A 69 4.71 3.36 -6.57
N TYR A 70 5.64 2.46 -6.88
CA TYR A 70 7.03 2.48 -6.44
C TYR A 70 8.03 2.57 -7.59
N ALA A 71 7.58 2.61 -8.85
CA ALA A 71 8.45 2.50 -10.02
C ALA A 71 9.41 3.70 -10.22
N LEU A 72 9.03 4.86 -9.68
CA LEU A 72 9.80 6.12 -9.68
C LEU A 72 10.61 6.33 -8.40
N GLU A 73 10.48 5.45 -7.40
CA GLU A 73 11.27 5.54 -6.17
C GLU A 73 12.67 4.97 -6.44
N GLU A 74 13.71 5.68 -6.01
CA GLU A 74 15.10 5.21 -6.11
C GLU A 74 15.31 3.92 -5.30
N ASP A 75 14.74 3.87 -4.10
CA ASP A 75 14.65 2.67 -3.28
C ASP A 75 13.18 2.39 -2.93
N PRO A 76 12.54 1.43 -3.61
CA PRO A 76 11.13 1.12 -3.38
C PRO A 76 10.87 0.56 -1.97
N LEU A 77 11.85 -0.11 -1.34
CA LEU A 77 11.71 -0.66 0.01
C LEU A 77 11.82 0.43 1.07
N ALA A 78 12.70 1.41 0.88
CA ALA A 78 12.74 2.59 1.74
C ALA A 78 11.44 3.40 1.66
N ALA A 79 10.91 3.60 0.45
CA ALA A 79 9.62 4.26 0.24
C ALA A 79 8.48 3.49 0.91
N PHE A 80 8.46 2.17 0.82
CA PHE A 80 7.49 1.32 1.50
C PHE A 80 7.55 1.48 3.02
N LYS A 81 8.73 1.43 3.63
CA LYS A 81 8.91 1.64 5.07
C LYS A 81 8.40 3.01 5.52
N ARG A 82 8.79 4.07 4.81
CA ARG A 82 8.33 5.45 5.07
C ARG A 82 6.81 5.55 5.04
N ARG A 83 6.16 5.04 4.00
CA ARG A 83 4.69 5.08 3.86
C ARG A 83 4.00 4.28 4.97
N ARG A 84 4.57 3.14 5.37
CA ARG A 84 4.04 2.36 6.50
C ARG A 84 4.11 3.12 7.82
N SER A 85 5.25 3.72 8.15
CA SER A 85 5.39 4.51 9.38
C SER A 85 4.42 5.69 9.41
N GLN A 86 4.23 6.38 8.27
CA GLN A 86 3.25 7.47 8.15
C GLN A 86 1.82 6.99 8.46
N LEU A 87 1.41 5.85 7.91
CA LEU A 87 0.08 5.29 8.17
C LEU A 87 -0.11 4.88 9.64
N GLU A 88 0.91 4.29 10.25
CA GLU A 88 0.91 3.91 11.67
C GLU A 88 0.81 5.15 12.59
N GLU A 89 1.53 6.23 12.26
CA GLU A 89 1.45 7.51 12.98
C GLU A 89 0.08 8.18 12.84
N GLU A 90 -0.48 8.21 11.63
CA GLU A 90 -1.82 8.75 11.38
C GLU A 90 -2.91 7.98 12.13
N GLU A 91 -2.80 6.64 12.19
CA GLU A 91 -3.71 5.80 12.96
C GLU A 91 -3.61 6.12 14.47
N GLN A 92 -2.39 6.21 15.01
CA GLN A 92 -2.17 6.55 16.42
C GLN A 92 -2.74 7.93 16.78
N GLN A 93 -2.56 8.92 15.90
CA GLN A 93 -3.14 10.26 16.08
C GLN A 93 -4.66 10.20 16.09
N ARG A 94 -5.29 9.49 15.15
CA ARG A 94 -6.75 9.30 15.10
C ARG A 94 -7.28 8.64 16.38
N LEU A 95 -6.61 7.61 16.88
CA LEU A 95 -6.99 6.94 18.13
C LEU A 95 -6.85 7.87 19.34
N ALA A 96 -5.79 8.68 19.40
CA ALA A 96 -5.60 9.67 20.46
C ALA A 96 -6.66 10.79 20.42
N GLU A 97 -7.04 11.27 19.24
CA GLU A 97 -8.11 12.26 19.07
C GLU A 97 -9.47 11.73 19.51
N LEU A 98 -9.79 10.47 19.15
CA LEU A 98 -11.00 9.78 19.60
C LEU A 98 -11.01 9.62 21.13
N ALA A 99 -9.87 9.27 21.73
CA ALA A 99 -9.73 9.16 23.19
C ALA A 99 -9.87 10.52 23.90
N GLN A 100 -9.47 11.62 23.24
CA GLN A 100 -9.61 12.99 23.77
C GLN A 100 -10.99 13.61 23.52
N GLY A 101 -11.92 12.93 22.86
CA GLY A 101 -13.31 13.37 22.67
C GLY A 101 -13.48 14.61 21.77
N LYS A 102 -12.46 14.97 20.97
CA LYS A 102 -12.58 16.07 19.99
C LYS A 102 -13.46 15.61 18.83
N LYS A 103 -14.59 16.30 18.61
CA LYS A 103 -15.47 16.04 17.47
C LYS A 103 -14.71 16.30 16.16
N PRO A 104 -14.82 15.43 15.14
CA PRO A 104 -14.09 15.62 13.89
C PRO A 104 -14.53 16.91 13.21
N THR A 105 -13.60 17.85 13.11
CA THR A 105 -13.79 19.14 12.46
C THR A 105 -13.67 18.94 10.95
N GLY A 106 -14.79 18.64 10.29
CA GLY A 106 -14.96 18.90 8.86
C GLY A 106 -14.88 17.69 7.91
N LEU A 107 -16.00 16.98 7.78
CA LEU A 107 -16.55 16.73 6.44
C LEU A 107 -18.08 16.94 6.50
N PHE A 108 -18.54 17.92 5.73
CA PHE A 108 -19.93 18.29 5.58
C PHE A 108 -20.70 17.17 4.85
N LEU A 109 -21.45 16.35 5.58
CA LEU A 109 -22.63 15.61 5.09
C LEU A 109 -23.80 15.83 6.04
N GLY A 110 -24.11 17.10 6.31
CA GLY A 110 -25.37 17.48 6.92
C GLY A 110 -26.44 17.62 5.85
N ALA A 111 -27.37 16.67 5.78
CA ALA A 111 -28.80 16.93 5.54
C ALA A 111 -29.64 15.63 5.40
N LEU A 112 -29.62 14.68 6.34
CA LEU A 112 -30.72 13.69 6.50
C LEU A 112 -30.83 13.18 7.95
N ALA A 113 -30.86 14.08 8.93
CA ALA A 113 -31.38 13.76 10.26
C ALA A 113 -32.65 14.59 10.49
N GLY A 114 -33.81 13.93 10.61
CA GLY A 114 -34.96 14.54 11.30
C GLY A 114 -36.29 14.66 10.54
N ARG A 115 -36.72 13.66 9.75
CA ARG A 115 -38.14 13.57 9.31
C ARG A 115 -38.74 12.18 9.53
N LEU A 116 -38.71 11.69 10.78
CA LEU A 116 -39.50 10.53 11.20
C LEU A 116 -39.90 10.69 12.68
N TRP A 117 -41.08 11.27 12.95
CA TRP A 117 -42.18 10.75 13.79
C TRP A 117 -43.27 11.84 13.99
N PRO A 118 -44.56 11.46 14.10
CA PRO A 118 -45.72 12.30 13.91
C PRO A 118 -46.24 12.89 15.23
N ARG A 119 -46.88 14.06 15.16
CA ARG A 119 -47.57 14.65 16.29
C ARG A 119 -49.07 14.66 16.03
N SER A 120 -49.76 13.69 16.61
CA SER A 120 -51.20 13.68 16.82
C SER A 120 -51.63 14.74 17.84
N LYS A 121 -52.67 15.53 17.51
CA LYS A 121 -53.68 16.08 18.44
C LYS A 121 -54.81 16.71 17.61
N GLN A 122 -56.01 16.16 17.69
CA GLN A 122 -57.17 16.72 18.40
C GLN A 122 -57.71 18.03 17.81
N GLN A 123 -58.79 17.89 17.02
CA GLN A 123 -60.10 18.49 17.30
C GLN A 123 -61.19 17.67 16.64
#